data_AF-A0A7W6QZG0-F1
#
_entry.id   AF-A0A7W6QZG0-F1
#
_cell.length_a   1.000
_cell.length_b   1.000
_cell.length_c   1.000
_cell.angle_alpha   90.00
_cell.angle_beta   90.00
_cell.angle_gamma   90.00
#
_symmetry.space_group_name_H-M   'P 1'
#
loop_
_entity.id
_entity.type
_entity.pdbx_description
1 polymer ?
#
loop_
_entity_poly.entity_id
_entity_poly.type
_entity_poly.pdbx_seq_one_letter_code
_entity_poly.pdbx_strand_id
1 'polypeptide(L)'
;MFTTDGVVNSALELELILHIMEISADVPGELRALALDQLRLAITDNIGGYKLSRAVDRRGITRQDVDFAMRIFRSVAESGVIPVSSAEYGVLKQIEQATLPGANHPHWTGIMAAVELRDYAEPRRSRWLRIVDEEPVCEAAVA
;
A
#
# COMPACT_ATOMS: atom_id res chain seq x y z
N MET A 1 -4.82 9.31 14.36
CA MET A 1 -4.24 7.96 14.32
C MET A 1 -4.34 7.54 12.86
N PHE A 2 -3.23 7.32 12.17
CA PHE A 2 -3.25 7.24 10.69
C PHE A 2 -4.07 6.08 10.13
N THR A 3 -4.18 4.98 10.87
CA THR A 3 -5.00 3.83 10.49
C THR A 3 -5.71 3.23 11.69
N THR A 4 -6.84 2.57 11.45
CA THR A 4 -7.48 1.65 12.40
C THR A 4 -7.71 0.33 11.66
N ASP A 5 -7.08 -0.75 12.13
CA ASP A 5 -7.12 -2.07 11.48
C ASP A 5 -6.76 -2.04 9.98
N GLY A 6 -5.76 -1.23 9.63
CA GLY A 6 -5.31 -1.08 8.23
C GLY A 6 -6.15 -0.12 7.38
N VAL A 7 -7.23 0.45 7.90
CA VAL A 7 -8.06 1.44 7.20
C VAL A 7 -7.60 2.85 7.57
N VAL A 8 -7.22 3.65 6.57
CA VAL A 8 -7.02 5.10 6.75
C VAL A 8 -8.40 5.74 6.72
N ASN A 9 -8.82 6.46 7.76
CA ASN A 9 -10.21 6.91 7.89
C ASN A 9 -10.48 8.33 7.36
N SER A 10 -9.44 9.05 6.96
CA SER A 10 -9.52 10.42 6.45
C SER A 10 -8.87 10.56 5.08
N ALA A 11 -9.51 11.29 4.18
CA ALA A 11 -8.92 11.66 2.89
C ALA A 11 -7.63 12.48 3.07
N LEU A 12 -7.58 13.34 4.08
CA LEU A 12 -6.40 14.17 4.38
C LEU A 12 -5.24 13.32 4.93
N GLU A 13 -5.53 12.35 5.79
CA GLU A 13 -4.50 11.42 6.31
C GLU A 13 -3.93 10.58 5.18
N LEU A 14 -4.77 10.10 4.25
CA LEU A 14 -4.31 9.36 3.08
C LEU A 14 -3.46 10.23 2.16
N GLU A 15 -3.88 11.48 1.91
CA GLU A 15 -3.10 12.41 1.10
C GLU A 15 -1.74 12.70 1.73
N LEU A 16 -1.67 12.84 3.06
CA LEU A 16 -0.41 13.00 3.78
C LEU A 16 0.50 11.77 3.65
N ILE A 17 -0.06 10.55 3.69
CA ILE A 17 0.71 9.32 3.43
C ILE A 17 1.28 9.34 2.02
N LEU A 18 0.46 9.61 1.00
CA LEU A 18 0.92 9.68 -0.38
C LEU A 18 2.00 10.75 -0.57
N HIS A 19 1.82 11.92 0.03
CA HIS A 19 2.81 13.00 -0.04
C HIS A 19 4.14 12.60 0.59
N ILE A 20 4.13 11.94 1.75
CA ILE A 20 5.34 11.41 2.39
C ILE A 20 6.03 10.40 1.47
N MET A 21 5.29 9.49 0.84
CA MET A 21 5.85 8.52 -0.10
C MET A 21 6.51 9.20 -1.31
N GLU A 22 5.93 10.29 -1.82
CA GLU A 22 6.45 11.03 -2.97
C GLU A 22 7.76 11.78 -2.68
N ILE A 23 7.97 12.22 -1.43
CA ILE A 23 9.19 12.96 -1.03
C ILE A 23 10.25 12.07 -0.38
N SER A 24 9.91 10.83 -0.02
CA SER A 24 10.83 9.91 0.65
C SER A 24 11.81 9.28 -0.34
N ALA A 25 13.08 9.19 0.05
CA ALA A 25 14.12 8.54 -0.76
C ALA A 25 13.92 7.02 -0.87
N ASP A 26 13.33 6.41 0.17
CA ASP A 26 12.99 5.00 0.21
C ASP A 26 11.60 4.84 0.84
N VAL A 27 10.78 3.97 0.27
CA VAL A 27 9.42 3.68 0.74
C VAL A 27 9.33 2.19 1.04
N PRO A 28 8.94 1.77 2.25
CA PRO A 28 8.74 0.36 2.54
C PRO A 28 7.63 -0.26 1.68
N GLY A 29 7.80 -1.52 1.27
CA GLY A 29 6.79 -2.24 0.48
C GLY A 29 5.46 -2.38 1.21
N GLU A 30 5.49 -2.50 2.53
CA GLU A 30 4.30 -2.57 3.39
C GLU A 30 3.51 -1.27 3.37
N LEU A 31 4.17 -0.11 3.27
CA LEU A 31 3.49 1.18 3.16
C LEU A 31 2.83 1.34 1.79
N ARG A 32 3.50 0.91 0.71
CA ARG A 32 2.87 0.85 -0.63
C ARG A 32 1.69 -0.13 -0.65
N ALA A 33 1.84 -1.30 -0.02
CA ALA A 33 0.76 -2.29 0.09
C ALA A 33 -0.44 -1.73 0.87
N LEU A 34 -0.20 -1.04 2.00
CA LEU A 34 -1.26 -0.36 2.77
C LEU A 34 -2.00 0.68 1.91
N ALA A 35 -1.26 1.49 1.15
CA ALA A 35 -1.84 2.50 0.28
C ALA A 35 -2.67 1.88 -0.85
N LEU A 36 -2.17 0.82 -1.51
CA LEU A 36 -2.93 0.06 -2.49
C LEU A 36 -4.17 -0.59 -1.88
N ASP A 37 -4.10 -1.04 -0.63
CA ASP A 37 -5.23 -1.66 0.04
C ASP A 37 -6.38 -0.67 0.26
N GLN A 38 -6.09 0.63 0.40
CA GLN A 38 -7.13 1.66 0.47
C GLN A 38 -7.96 1.73 -0.82
N LEU A 39 -7.34 1.51 -1.98
CA LEU A 39 -8.06 1.38 -3.26
C LEU A 39 -8.92 0.11 -3.26
N ARG A 40 -8.39 -1.02 -2.79
CA ARG A 40 -9.16 -2.28 -2.68
C ARG A 40 -10.39 -2.06 -1.80
N LEU A 41 -10.22 -1.55 -0.58
CA LEU A 41 -11.29 -1.28 0.40
C LEU A 41 -12.36 -0.34 -0.15
N ALA A 42 -11.96 0.70 -0.90
CA ALA A 42 -12.91 1.60 -1.54
C ALA A 42 -13.75 0.91 -2.63
N ILE A 43 -13.17 -0.05 -3.36
CA ILE A 43 -13.86 -0.81 -4.41
C ILE A 43 -14.76 -1.91 -3.84
N THR A 44 -14.27 -2.67 -2.85
CA THR A 44 -14.96 -3.86 -2.32
C THR A 44 -16.00 -3.50 -1.28
N ASP A 45 -15.62 -2.67 -0.33
CA ASP A 45 -16.34 -2.46 0.93
C ASP A 45 -16.91 -1.04 1.04
N ASN A 46 -16.53 -0.14 0.12
CA ASN A 46 -16.93 1.25 0.08
C ASN A 46 -16.57 2.02 1.37
N ILE A 47 -15.38 1.73 1.92
CA ILE A 47 -14.84 2.37 3.13
C ILE A 47 -13.46 3.02 2.89
N GLY A 48 -12.98 3.75 3.91
CA GLY A 48 -11.64 4.33 3.94
C GLY A 48 -11.52 5.71 3.31
N GLY A 49 -10.37 6.34 3.52
CA GLY A 49 -10.08 7.72 3.13
C GLY A 49 -10.07 7.90 1.61
N TYR A 50 -9.63 6.88 0.87
CA TYR A 50 -9.68 6.90 -0.59
C TYR A 50 -11.11 6.93 -1.11
N LYS A 51 -12.02 6.16 -0.49
CA LYS A 51 -13.45 6.20 -0.84
C LYS A 51 -14.05 7.61 -0.70
N LEU A 52 -13.58 8.41 0.26
CA LEU A 52 -14.11 9.75 0.50
C LEU A 52 -13.73 10.74 -0.61
N SER A 53 -12.63 10.50 -1.34
CA SER A 53 -12.17 11.35 -2.45
C SER A 53 -12.41 10.73 -3.83
N ARG A 54 -12.76 9.44 -3.90
CA ARG A 54 -13.05 8.73 -5.14
C ARG A 54 -14.34 9.26 -5.78
N ALA A 55 -14.26 9.65 -7.06
CA ALA A 55 -15.36 10.32 -7.75
C ALA A 55 -16.57 9.41 -8.09
N VAL A 56 -16.35 8.10 -8.18
CA VAL A 56 -17.39 7.14 -8.58
C VAL A 56 -17.35 5.90 -7.71
N ASP A 57 -18.49 5.54 -7.13
CA ASP A 57 -18.68 4.33 -6.33
C ASP A 57 -19.09 3.16 -7.24
N ARG A 58 -18.13 2.64 -8.03
CA ARG A 58 -18.33 1.47 -8.91
C ARG A 58 -17.23 0.42 -8.79
N ARG A 59 -17.55 -0.84 -9.12
CA ARG A 59 -16.65 -2.01 -9.12
C ARG A 59 -15.75 -2.12 -10.37
N GLY A 60 -15.15 -1.00 -10.77
CA GLY A 60 -14.20 -0.94 -11.88
C GLY A 60 -13.18 0.17 -11.70
N ILE A 61 -11.97 -0.05 -12.19
CA ILE A 61 -10.86 0.89 -12.10
C ILE A 61 -11.13 2.10 -12.98
N THR A 62 -11.10 3.30 -12.40
CA THR A 62 -11.26 4.58 -13.08
C THR A 62 -9.90 5.17 -13.44
N ARG A 63 -9.90 6.28 -14.19
CA ARG A 63 -8.67 7.06 -14.42
C ARG A 63 -8.07 7.58 -13.10
N GLN A 64 -8.91 8.03 -12.17
CA GLN A 64 -8.45 8.48 -10.85
C GLN A 64 -7.75 7.35 -10.07
N ASP A 65 -8.28 6.13 -10.15
CA ASP A 65 -7.68 4.96 -9.49
C ASP A 65 -6.31 4.60 -10.10
N VAL A 66 -6.17 4.77 -11.42
CA VAL A 66 -4.86 4.63 -12.11
C VAL A 66 -3.90 5.72 -11.64
N ASP A 67 -4.33 6.98 -11.59
CA ASP A 67 -3.49 8.10 -11.15
C ASP A 67 -3.05 7.89 -9.69
N PHE A 68 -3.94 7.40 -8.83
CA PHE A 68 -3.65 7.03 -7.45
C PHE A 68 -2.60 5.91 -7.34
N ALA A 69 -2.76 4.82 -8.09
CA ALA A 69 -1.78 3.73 -8.10
C ALA A 69 -0.41 4.20 -8.63
N MET A 70 -0.37 5.07 -9.64
CA MET A 70 0.88 5.61 -10.16
C MET A 70 1.59 6.54 -9.18
N ARG A 71 0.87 7.23 -8.28
CA ARG A 71 1.50 7.96 -7.16
C ARG A 71 2.23 7.00 -6.22
N ILE A 72 1.61 5.86 -5.91
CA ILE A 72 2.19 4.83 -5.04
C ILE A 72 3.45 4.21 -5.65
N PHE A 73 3.42 3.92 -6.96
CA PHE A 73 4.55 3.28 -7.65
C PHE A 73 5.61 4.25 -8.15
N ARG A 74 5.41 5.56 -8.02
CA ARG A 74 6.27 6.59 -8.62
C ARG A 74 7.76 6.37 -8.34
N SER A 75 8.11 6.00 -7.11
CA SER A 75 9.52 5.85 -6.70
C SER A 75 10.17 4.55 -7.18
N VAL A 76 9.38 3.56 -7.60
CA VAL A 76 9.88 2.22 -8.00
C VAL A 76 9.68 1.92 -9.48
N ALA A 77 8.76 2.62 -10.16
CA ALA A 77 8.50 2.42 -11.57
C ALA A 77 9.67 2.93 -12.42
N GLU A 78 10.39 2.02 -13.05
CA GLU A 78 11.57 2.33 -13.87
C GLU A 78 11.57 1.49 -15.15
N SER A 79 11.90 2.11 -16.29
CA SER A 79 12.10 1.41 -17.58
C SER A 79 10.94 0.50 -18.01
N GLY A 80 9.70 0.86 -17.64
CA GLY A 80 8.50 0.09 -17.98
C GLY A 80 8.24 -1.12 -17.07
N VAL A 81 9.00 -1.26 -15.99
CA VAL A 81 8.83 -2.30 -14.97
C VAL A 81 8.43 -1.64 -13.65
N ILE A 82 7.52 -2.28 -12.92
CA ILE A 82 7.11 -1.91 -11.56
C ILE A 82 7.47 -3.09 -10.65
N PRO A 83 8.66 -3.07 -10.02
CA PRO A 83 9.04 -4.12 -9.10
C PRO A 83 8.21 -3.99 -7.81
N VAL A 84 7.64 -5.10 -7.36
CA VAL A 84 6.77 -5.14 -6.16
C VAL A 84 7.17 -6.28 -5.22
N SER A 85 6.93 -6.08 -3.93
CA SER A 85 6.99 -7.13 -2.92
C SER A 85 5.80 -8.09 -3.00
N SER A 86 5.88 -9.21 -2.27
CA SER A 86 4.79 -10.19 -2.15
C SER A 86 3.51 -9.60 -1.56
N ALA A 87 3.62 -8.68 -0.59
CA ALA A 87 2.48 -8.00 0.01
C ALA A 87 1.75 -7.11 -1.01
N GLU A 88 2.49 -6.30 -1.75
CA GLU A 88 1.94 -5.43 -2.81
C GLU A 88 1.29 -6.25 -3.93
N TYR A 89 1.95 -7.33 -4.36
CA TYR A 89 1.42 -8.24 -5.36
C TYR A 89 0.12 -8.90 -4.91
N GLY A 90 0.04 -9.33 -3.64
CA GLY A 90 -1.16 -9.90 -3.04
C GLY A 90 -2.34 -8.93 -3.09
N VAL A 91 -2.14 -7.66 -2.75
CA VAL A 91 -3.18 -6.63 -2.81
C VAL A 91 -3.62 -6.37 -4.26
N LEU A 92 -2.69 -6.24 -5.20
CA LEU A 92 -3.00 -6.06 -6.63
C LEU A 92 -3.87 -7.21 -7.17
N LYS A 93 -3.56 -8.45 -6.79
CA LYS A 93 -4.38 -9.62 -7.17
C LYS A 93 -5.78 -9.59 -6.58
N GLN A 94 -5.94 -9.11 -5.35
CA GLN A 94 -7.27 -8.91 -4.78
C GLN A 94 -8.06 -7.80 -5.51
N ILE A 95 -7.39 -6.73 -5.94
CA ILE A 95 -8.02 -5.68 -6.77
C ILE A 95 -8.45 -6.24 -8.14
N GLU A 96 -7.62 -7.05 -8.79
CA GLU A 96 -8.00 -7.71 -10.05
C GLU A 96 -9.22 -8.63 -9.86
N GLN A 97 -9.28 -9.39 -8.77
CA GLN A 97 -10.42 -10.26 -8.46
C GLN A 97 -11.69 -9.48 -8.12
N ALA A 98 -11.56 -8.28 -7.54
CA ALA A 98 -12.68 -7.43 -7.14
C ALA A 98 -13.26 -6.59 -8.29
N THR A 99 -12.60 -6.54 -9.45
CA THR A 99 -12.99 -5.66 -10.57
C THR A 99 -13.33 -6.45 -11.84
N LEU A 100 -14.20 -5.87 -12.67
CA LEU A 100 -14.55 -6.46 -13.97
C LEU A 100 -13.56 -5.95 -15.04
N PRO A 101 -12.84 -6.83 -15.76
CA PRO A 101 -11.85 -6.40 -16.75
C PRO A 101 -12.39 -5.40 -17.79
N GLY A 102 -13.63 -5.60 -18.26
CA GLY A 102 -14.27 -4.70 -19.23
C GLY A 102 -14.71 -3.34 -18.66
N ALA A 103 -14.72 -3.18 -17.34
CA ALA A 103 -15.05 -1.92 -16.67
C ALA A 103 -13.81 -1.10 -16.27
N ASN A 104 -12.63 -1.71 -16.34
CA ASN A 104 -11.36 -1.12 -15.92
C ASN A 104 -10.83 -0.16 -16.98
N HIS A 105 -10.24 0.94 -16.52
CA HIS A 105 -9.54 1.87 -17.39
C HIS A 105 -8.37 1.14 -18.10
N PRO A 106 -8.14 1.34 -19.42
CA PRO A 106 -7.16 0.55 -20.18
C PRO A 106 -5.73 0.60 -19.64
N HIS A 107 -5.35 1.70 -18.98
CA HIS A 107 -4.01 1.84 -18.38
C HIS A 107 -3.81 0.92 -17.17
N TRP A 108 -4.87 0.44 -16.53
CA TRP A 108 -4.77 -0.55 -15.45
C TRP A 108 -4.13 -1.84 -15.93
N THR A 109 -4.54 -2.34 -17.11
CA THR A 109 -3.93 -3.51 -17.74
C THR A 109 -2.44 -3.30 -18.00
N GLY A 110 -2.04 -2.08 -18.37
CA GLY A 110 -0.64 -1.70 -18.53
C GLY A 110 0.14 -1.77 -17.22
N ILE A 111 -0.43 -1.27 -16.11
CA ILE A 111 0.16 -1.40 -14.77
C ILE A 111 0.33 -2.89 -14.42
N MET A 112 -0.72 -3.70 -14.55
CA MET A 112 -0.66 -5.12 -14.21
C MET A 112 0.34 -5.90 -15.06
N ALA A 113 0.55 -5.51 -16.32
CA ALA A 113 1.56 -6.11 -17.20
C ALA A 113 2.99 -5.68 -16.86
N ALA A 114 3.17 -4.48 -16.29
CA ALA A 114 4.48 -3.96 -15.86
C ALA A 114 4.91 -4.48 -14.48
N VAL A 115 3.98 -4.98 -13.67
CA VAL A 115 4.25 -5.48 -12.32
C VAL A 115 5.12 -6.75 -12.36
N GLU A 116 6.27 -6.68 -11.71
CA GLU A 116 7.22 -7.78 -11.56
C GLU A 116 7.41 -8.09 -10.07
N LEU A 117 7.04 -9.29 -9.64
CA LEU A 117 7.30 -9.72 -8.27
C LEU A 117 8.81 -9.86 -8.06
N ARG A 118 9.37 -9.09 -7.15
CA ARG A 118 10.78 -9.19 -6.74
C ARG A 118 10.86 -9.40 -5.25
N ASP A 119 11.56 -10.46 -4.87
CA ASP A 119 11.97 -10.66 -3.49
C ASP A 119 13.10 -9.68 -3.17
N TYR A 120 12.72 -8.51 -2.68
CA TYR A 120 13.66 -7.61 -2.03
C TYR A 120 14.17 -8.30 -0.76
N ALA A 121 15.49 -8.42 -0.62
CA ALA A 121 16.08 -8.70 0.69
C ALA A 121 15.56 -7.65 1.67
N GLU A 122 14.97 -8.06 2.79
CA GLU A 122 14.36 -7.15 3.78
C GLU A 122 15.27 -5.93 3.96
N PRO A 123 14.75 -4.69 3.82
CA PRO A 123 15.56 -3.52 4.10
C PRO A 123 16.13 -3.69 5.51
N ARG A 124 17.45 -3.55 5.66
CA ARG A 124 18.13 -3.66 6.96
C ARG A 124 17.30 -2.84 7.94
N ARG A 125 16.68 -3.51 8.92
CA ARG A 125 16.01 -2.88 10.05
C ARG A 125 17.03 -1.97 10.71
N SER A 126 17.03 -0.72 10.27
CA SER A 126 17.91 0.29 10.81
C SER A 126 17.40 0.47 12.23
N ARG A 127 18.26 0.21 13.21
CA ARG A 127 17.99 0.31 14.65
C ARG A 127 17.77 1.77 15.08
N TRP A 128 16.85 2.49 14.45
CA TRP A 128 16.46 3.84 14.87
C TRP A 128 15.39 3.81 15.97
N LEU A 129 14.75 2.66 16.19
CA LEU A 129 13.96 2.38 17.39
C LEU A 129 14.82 1.63 18.42
N ARG A 130 15.11 2.25 19.56
CA ARG A 130 15.60 1.55 20.76
C ARG A 130 14.41 0.89 21.45
N ILE A 131 14.12 -0.35 21.11
CA ILE A 131 13.45 -1.23 22.06
C ILE A 131 14.52 -1.59 23.07
N VAL A 132 14.38 -1.11 24.30
CA VAL A 132 15.15 -1.62 25.43
C VAL A 132 14.60 -3.00 25.67
N ASP A 133 15.41 -4.03 25.42
CA ASP A 133 15.14 -5.37 25.92
C ASP A 133 15.29 -5.29 27.45
N GLU A 134 14.29 -4.75 28.16
CA GLU A 134 14.16 -5.00 29.59
C GLU A 134 13.72 -6.47 29.70
N GLU A 135 14.70 -7.36 29.81
CA GLU A 135 14.45 -8.63 30.48
C GLU A 135 13.98 -8.28 31.90
N PRO A 136 12.75 -8.67 32.32
CA PRO A 136 12.51 -8.80 33.74
C PRO A 136 13.47 -9.88 34.22
N VAL A 137 14.53 -9.47 34.91
CA VAL A 137 15.40 -10.40 35.64
C VAL A 137 14.48 -11.28 36.47
N CYS A 138 14.39 -12.56 36.08
CA CYS A 138 13.72 -13.58 36.86
C CYS A 138 14.18 -13.43 38.31
N GLU A 139 13.21 -13.21 39.19
CA GLU A 139 13.36 -13.28 40.62
C GLU A 139 14.10 -14.60 40.92
N ALA A 140 15.39 -14.48 41.24
CA ALA A 140 16.19 -15.62 41.63
C ALA A 140 15.63 -16.09 42.96
N ALA A 141 14.85 -17.17 42.91
CA ALA A 141 14.60 -18.02 44.04
C ALA A 141 15.96 -18.43 44.62
N VAL A 142 16.35 -17.79 45.72
CA VAL A 142 17.45 -18.24 46.56
C VAL A 142 16.88 -18.41 47.97
N ALA A 143 16.63 -19.68 48.27
CA ALA A 143 16.58 -20.38 49.57
C ALA A 143 15.75 -19.75 50.71
#